data_AF-W9DKP6-F1
#
_entry.id   AF-W9DKP6-F1
#
_cell.length_a   1.000
_cell.length_b   1.000
_cell.length_c   1.000
_cell.angle_alpha   90.00
_cell.angle_beta   90.00
_cell.angle_gamma   90.00
#
_symmetry.space_group_name_H-M   'P 1'
#
loop_
_entity.id
_entity.type
_entity.pdbx_description
1 polymer ?
#
loop_
_entity_poly.entity_id
_entity_poly.type
_entity_poly.pdbx_seq_one_letter_code
_entity_poly.pdbx_strand_id
1 'polypeptide(L)'
;MNAYVPIMILGAIGVAFAVFSVFIGIAIGPKRYNRAKLEAYECGIEPVGQSLLTPASRRGGEGPTFSGPIQRVPVKYYLTAMLFIIFDIEIVFLYPWAVAFDSFGWFGLAAMLLFIVNVSVAYAYEWRRGGLSWD
;
A
#
# COMPACT_ATOMS: atom_id res chain seq x y z
N MET A 1 6.56 35.30 6.87
CA MET A 1 5.50 34.57 6.13
C MET A 1 5.53 33.11 6.57
N ASN A 2 4.39 32.51 6.93
CA ASN A 2 4.36 31.10 7.33
C ASN A 2 4.66 30.21 6.12
N ALA A 3 5.77 29.47 6.16
CA ALA A 3 6.19 28.55 5.10
C ALA A 3 5.16 27.44 4.80
N TYR A 4 4.26 27.17 5.76
CA TYR A 4 3.21 26.18 5.62
C TYR A 4 2.03 26.64 4.73
N VAL A 5 1.80 27.95 4.60
CA VAL A 5 0.64 28.47 3.85
C VAL A 5 0.72 28.09 2.36
N PRO A 6 1.85 28.28 1.65
CA PRO A 6 1.97 27.82 0.26
C PRO A 6 1.80 26.31 0.09
N ILE A 7 2.31 25.50 1.03
CA ILE A 7 2.21 24.03 0.99
C ILE A 7 0.74 23.60 1.08
N MET A 8 -0.01 24.18 2.02
CA MET A 8 -1.44 23.91 2.19
C MET A 8 -2.26 24.34 0.97
N ILE A 9 -1.94 25.50 0.38
CA ILE A 9 -2.60 25.99 -0.85
C ILE A 9 -2.34 25.03 -2.01
N LEU A 10 -1.09 24.59 -2.20
CA LEU A 10 -0.74 23.65 -3.28
C LEU A 10 -1.45 22.30 -3.09
N GLY A 11 -1.49 21.78 -1.86
CA GLY A 11 -2.22 20.56 -1.53
C GLY A 11 -3.73 20.70 -1.83
N ALA A 12 -4.33 21.83 -1.44
CA ALA A 12 -5.73 22.11 -1.72
C ALA A 12 -6.03 22.21 -3.22
N ILE A 13 -5.17 22.88 -3.99
CA ILE A 13 -5.31 22.95 -5.46
C ILE A 13 -5.18 21.55 -6.08
N GLY A 14 -4.23 20.73 -5.63
CA GLY A 14 -4.05 19.36 -6.12
C GLY A 14 -5.29 18.48 -5.87
N VAL A 15 -5.84 18.53 -4.65
CA VAL A 15 -7.09 17.82 -4.31
C VAL A 15 -8.26 18.35 -5.15
N ALA A 16 -8.40 19.68 -5.26
CA ALA A 16 -9.46 20.29 -6.05
C ALA A 16 -9.38 19.86 -7.53
N PHE A 17 -8.17 19.83 -8.10
CA PHE A 17 -7.95 19.36 -9.47
C PHE A 17 -8.32 17.88 -9.65
N ALA A 18 -7.89 17.01 -8.74
CA ALA A 18 -8.22 15.58 -8.79
C ALA A 18 -9.75 15.35 -8.73
N VAL A 19 -10.41 16.02 -7.79
CA VAL A 19 -11.86 15.95 -7.62
C VAL A 19 -12.59 16.49 -8.85
N PHE A 20 -12.18 17.68 -9.34
CA PHE A 20 -12.76 18.31 -10.53
C PHE A 20 -12.60 17.43 -11.78
N SER A 21 -11.43 16.81 -11.97
CA SER A 21 -11.16 15.90 -13.09
C SER A 21 -12.10 14.69 -13.08
N VAL A 22 -12.27 14.05 -11.91
CA VAL A 22 -13.22 12.95 -11.74
C VAL A 22 -14.66 13.41 -12.03
N PHE A 23 -15.07 14.58 -11.53
CA PHE A 23 -16.40 15.13 -11.80
C PHE A 23 -16.66 15.40 -13.27
N ILE A 24 -15.70 16.00 -13.99
CA ILE A 24 -15.81 16.21 -15.44
C ILE A 24 -15.96 14.87 -16.17
N GLY A 25 -15.15 13.87 -15.82
CA GLY A 25 -15.21 12.54 -16.41
C GLY A 25 -16.60 11.90 -16.27
N ILE A 26 -17.22 12.05 -15.10
CA ILE A 26 -18.57 11.56 -14.83
C ILE A 26 -19.65 12.39 -15.55
N ALA A 27 -19.45 13.70 -15.70
CA ALA A 27 -20.41 14.61 -16.32
C ALA A 27 -20.46 14.48 -17.84
N ILE A 28 -19.29 14.41 -18.50
CA ILE A 28 -19.16 14.38 -19.97
C ILE A 28 -19.18 12.93 -20.50
N GLY A 29 -18.77 11.95 -19.70
CA GLY A 29 -18.60 10.57 -20.14
C GLY A 29 -19.91 9.89 -20.61
N PRO A 30 -19.88 9.09 -21.69
CA PRO A 30 -21.06 8.40 -22.20
C PRO A 30 -21.55 7.32 -21.24
N LYS A 31 -22.77 7.47 -20.73
CA LYS A 31 -23.38 6.54 -19.77
C LYS A 31 -24.08 5.39 -20.48
N ARG A 32 -23.33 4.35 -20.84
CA ARG A 32 -23.87 3.11 -21.44
C ARG A 32 -23.83 1.95 -20.44
N TYR A 33 -24.88 1.86 -19.64
CA TYR A 33 -25.04 0.77 -18.66
C TYR A 33 -25.37 -0.55 -19.36
N ASN A 34 -24.66 -1.61 -18.97
CA ASN A 34 -24.93 -2.97 -19.38
C ASN A 34 -24.53 -3.88 -18.20
N ARG A 35 -25.30 -4.94 -17.92
CA ARG A 35 -25.02 -5.85 -16.80
C ARG A 35 -23.63 -6.47 -16.92
N ALA A 36 -23.27 -6.93 -18.12
CA ALA A 36 -21.94 -7.48 -18.40
C ALA A 36 -20.78 -6.47 -18.19
N LYS A 37 -21.05 -5.14 -18.25
CA LYS A 37 -20.01 -4.12 -17.97
C LYS A 37 -19.82 -3.84 -16.47
N LEU A 38 -20.76 -4.26 -15.63
CA LEU A 38 -20.76 -4.05 -14.19
C LEU A 38 -20.30 -5.30 -13.43
N GLU A 39 -20.15 -6.43 -14.13
CA GLU A 39 -19.63 -7.68 -13.59
C GLU A 39 -18.09 -7.63 -13.52
N ALA A 40 -17.52 -8.38 -12.57
CA ALA A 40 -16.07 -8.49 -12.44
C ALA A 40 -15.46 -9.15 -13.69
N TYR A 41 -14.31 -8.66 -14.11
CA TYR A 41 -13.63 -9.19 -15.29
C TYR A 41 -13.02 -10.55 -15.01
N GLU A 42 -13.54 -11.59 -15.66
CA GLU A 42 -13.08 -12.99 -15.55
C GLU A 42 -13.00 -13.67 -16.93
N CYS A 43 -12.59 -12.90 -17.96
CA CYS A 43 -12.40 -13.38 -19.32
C CYS A 43 -13.62 -14.12 -19.94
N GLY A 44 -14.84 -13.79 -19.50
CA GLY A 44 -16.08 -14.41 -19.98
C GLY A 44 -16.55 -15.63 -19.18
N ILE A 45 -15.86 -16.01 -18.11
CA ILE A 45 -16.29 -17.01 -17.13
C ILE A 45 -17.06 -16.32 -16.00
N GLU A 46 -17.99 -17.02 -15.36
CA GLU A 46 -18.65 -16.50 -14.16
C GLU A 46 -17.62 -16.19 -13.08
N PRO A 47 -17.69 -15.01 -12.44
CA PRO A 47 -16.71 -14.65 -11.45
C PRO A 47 -16.84 -15.58 -10.26
N VAL A 48 -15.75 -16.31 -10.00
CA VAL A 48 -15.65 -17.14 -8.82
C VAL A 48 -15.83 -16.20 -7.63
N GLY A 49 -16.85 -16.45 -6.82
CA GLY A 49 -17.22 -15.60 -5.69
C GLY A 49 -16.08 -15.49 -4.69
N GLN A 50 -15.12 -14.63 -4.97
CA GLN A 50 -13.97 -14.34 -4.13
C GLN A 50 -14.41 -13.37 -3.04
N SER A 51 -15.41 -13.77 -2.27
CA SER A 51 -15.93 -12.96 -1.19
C SER A 51 -16.01 -13.75 0.09
N LEU A 52 -15.12 -13.38 0.98
CA LEU A 52 -15.20 -13.61 2.41
C LEU A 52 -16.50 -13.06 3.07
N LEU A 53 -17.30 -12.25 2.37
CA LEU A 53 -18.33 -11.39 2.95
C LEU A 53 -19.66 -11.39 2.17
N THR A 54 -19.78 -12.11 1.05
CA THR A 54 -20.99 -12.12 0.21
C THR A 54 -21.79 -13.36 0.56
N PRO A 55 -23.00 -13.22 1.16
CA PRO A 55 -23.88 -14.35 1.30
C PRO A 55 -24.24 -14.81 -0.12
N ALA A 56 -24.11 -16.13 -0.33
CA ALA A 56 -24.40 -16.82 -1.58
C ALA A 56 -25.49 -16.10 -2.39
N SER A 57 -25.11 -15.71 -3.60
CA SER A 57 -25.94 -15.18 -4.66
C SER A 57 -27.38 -15.71 -4.57
N ARG A 58 -28.30 -14.84 -4.14
CA ARG A 58 -29.73 -15.12 -3.94
C ARG A 58 -30.52 -15.23 -5.26
N ARG A 59 -29.90 -15.62 -6.37
CA ARG A 59 -30.58 -15.76 -7.67
C ARG A 59 -30.17 -17.06 -8.33
N GLY A 60 -31.14 -17.96 -8.44
CA GLY A 60 -30.99 -19.25 -9.09
C GLY A 60 -30.36 -19.14 -10.48
N GLY A 61 -29.40 -20.02 -10.69
CA GLY A 61 -28.70 -20.25 -11.95
C GLY A 61 -27.83 -21.48 -11.73
N GLU A 62 -28.01 -22.48 -12.59
CA GLU A 62 -27.43 -23.83 -12.54
C GLU A 62 -25.93 -23.82 -12.89
N GLY A 63 -25.16 -22.92 -12.28
CA GLY A 63 -23.70 -22.90 -12.34
C GLY A 63 -23.12 -23.81 -11.25
N PRO A 64 -21.94 -24.42 -11.46
CA PRO A 64 -21.34 -25.28 -10.46
C PRO A 64 -21.17 -24.48 -9.16
N THR A 65 -21.84 -24.92 -8.08
CA THR A 65 -21.70 -24.39 -6.73
C THR A 65 -20.28 -24.64 -6.24
N PHE A 66 -19.31 -23.89 -6.76
CA PHE A 66 -17.95 -23.90 -6.26
C PHE A 66 -17.96 -23.10 -4.97
N SER A 67 -18.37 -23.76 -3.88
CA SER A 67 -17.96 -23.39 -2.52
C SER A 67 -16.46 -23.65 -2.42
N GLY A 68 -15.68 -22.86 -3.15
CA GLY A 68 -14.24 -22.87 -3.10
C GLY A 68 -13.79 -22.41 -1.71
N PRO A 69 -12.67 -22.93 -1.21
CA PRO A 69 -12.10 -22.42 0.02
C PRO A 69 -11.84 -20.93 -0.15
N ILE A 70 -12.20 -20.15 0.87
CA ILE A 70 -11.78 -18.76 1.03
C ILE A 70 -10.30 -18.65 0.65
N GLN A 71 -10.00 -17.88 -0.39
CA GLN A 71 -8.63 -17.66 -0.81
C GLN A 71 -7.97 -16.75 0.22
N ARG A 72 -7.09 -17.33 1.04
CA ARG A 72 -6.31 -16.57 2.01
C ARG A 72 -5.30 -15.73 1.23
N VAL A 73 -5.22 -14.45 1.57
CA VAL A 73 -4.16 -13.58 1.06
C VAL A 73 -2.82 -14.15 1.53
N PRO A 74 -1.84 -14.36 0.62
CA PRO A 74 -0.52 -14.86 0.98
C PRO A 74 0.15 -14.02 2.08
N VAL A 75 0.86 -14.66 3.01
CA VAL A 75 1.51 -13.97 4.15
C VAL A 75 2.65 -13.04 3.70
N LYS A 76 3.18 -13.21 2.48
CA LYS A 76 4.25 -12.36 1.92
C LYS A 76 3.92 -10.87 1.90
N TYR A 77 2.64 -10.50 1.74
CA TYR A 77 2.22 -9.09 1.83
C TYR A 77 2.37 -8.54 3.25
N TYR A 78 2.06 -9.36 4.27
CA TYR A 78 2.20 -8.98 5.66
C TYR A 78 3.66 -8.81 6.06
N LEU A 79 4.54 -9.77 5.70
CA LEU A 79 5.97 -9.67 5.99
C LEU A 79 6.59 -8.41 5.36
N THR A 80 6.28 -8.16 4.09
CA THR A 80 6.73 -6.94 3.38
C THR A 80 6.26 -5.66 4.06
N ALA A 81 4.98 -5.57 4.44
CA ALA A 81 4.43 -4.40 5.10
C ALA A 81 5.02 -4.18 6.50
N MET A 82 5.19 -5.26 7.28
CA MET A 82 5.80 -5.21 8.60
C MET A 82 7.26 -4.72 8.51
N LEU A 83 8.04 -5.25 7.56
CA LEU A 83 9.41 -4.81 7.33
C LEU A 83 9.47 -3.35 6.89
N PHE A 84 8.58 -2.91 6.01
CA PHE A 84 8.49 -1.50 5.59
C PHE A 84 8.25 -0.57 6.79
N ILE A 85 7.32 -0.91 7.69
CA ILE A 85 7.05 -0.12 8.90
C ILE A 85 8.27 -0.04 9.81
N ILE A 86 8.98 -1.17 9.99
CA ILE A 86 10.19 -1.22 10.82
C ILE A 86 11.29 -0.35 10.20
N PHE A 87 11.52 -0.46 8.90
CA PHE A 87 12.51 0.35 8.20
C PHE A 87 12.14 1.85 8.18
N ASP A 88 10.86 2.20 8.05
CA ASP A 88 10.39 3.58 8.11
C ASP A 88 10.65 4.21 9.48
N ILE A 89 10.42 3.46 10.57
CA ILE A 89 10.72 3.96 11.92
C ILE A 89 12.23 4.18 12.13
N GLU A 90 13.08 3.37 11.50
CA GLU A 90 14.54 3.53 11.56
C GLU A 90 14.97 4.83 10.90
N ILE A 91 14.42 5.15 9.72
CA ILE A 91 14.69 6.42 9.02
C ILE A 91 14.25 7.62 9.88
N VAL A 92 13.11 7.51 10.58
CA VAL A 92 12.66 8.58 11.50
C VAL A 92 13.72 8.86 12.58
N PHE A 93 14.46 7.86 13.07
CA PHE A 93 15.58 8.07 14.00
C PHE A 93 16.84 8.62 13.31
N LEU A 94 17.04 8.34 12.01
CA LEU A 94 18.15 8.90 11.24
C LEU A 94 17.98 10.40 10.99
N TYR A 95 16.75 10.91 10.86
CA TYR A 95 16.52 12.32 10.49
C TYR A 95 17.07 13.34 11.51
N PRO A 96 16.79 13.25 12.83
CA PRO A 96 17.34 14.20 13.80
C PRO A 96 18.87 14.23 13.80
N TRP A 97 19.49 13.06 13.69
CA TRP A 97 20.95 12.95 13.62
C TRP A 97 21.49 13.57 12.32
N ALA A 98 20.84 13.33 11.18
CA ALA A 98 21.26 13.89 9.90
C ALA A 98 21.17 15.42 9.88
N VAL A 99 20.11 15.98 10.49
CA VAL A 99 19.92 17.43 10.58
C VAL A 99 20.90 18.10 11.55
N ALA A 100 21.27 17.44 12.65
CA ALA A 100 22.17 17.98 13.68
C ALA A 100 23.57 17.34 13.66
N PHE A 101 24.01 16.81 12.51
CA PHE A 101 25.24 16.03 12.35
C PHE A 101 26.50 16.79 12.79
N ASP A 102 26.51 18.09 12.55
CA ASP A 102 27.60 19.02 12.89
C ASP A 102 27.83 19.17 14.40
N SER A 103 26.79 18.95 15.22
CA SER A 103 26.87 19.14 16.68
C SER A 103 27.49 17.97 17.44
N PHE A 104 27.46 16.75 16.88
CA PHE A 104 27.81 15.52 17.61
C PHE A 104 29.24 15.01 17.35
N GLY A 105 29.90 15.51 16.30
CA GLY A 105 31.27 15.14 15.94
C GLY A 105 31.50 13.62 15.84
N TRP A 106 32.69 13.17 16.25
CA TRP A 106 33.07 11.74 16.18
C TRP A 106 32.21 10.82 17.04
N PHE A 107 31.69 11.31 18.18
CA PHE A 107 30.83 10.51 19.05
C PHE A 107 29.50 10.19 18.36
N GLY A 108 28.86 11.19 17.74
CA GLY A 108 27.63 10.99 16.97
C GLY A 108 27.81 10.05 15.79
N LEU A 109 28.97 10.12 15.12
CA LEU A 109 29.29 9.21 14.02
C LEU A 109 29.41 7.76 14.52
N ALA A 110 30.15 7.52 15.60
CA ALA A 110 30.33 6.18 16.17
C ALA A 110 28.99 5.59 16.67
N ALA A 111 28.19 6.40 17.38
CA ALA A 111 26.88 5.99 17.87
C ALA A 111 25.91 5.65 16.72
N MET A 112 25.90 6.47 15.66
CA MET A 112 25.05 6.22 14.50
C MET A 112 25.50 5.00 13.69
N LEU A 113 26.82 4.81 13.52
CA LEU A 113 27.34 3.63 12.85
C LEU A 113 26.95 2.35 13.61
N LEU A 114 27.04 2.37 14.95
CA LEU A 114 26.59 1.26 15.79
C LEU A 114 25.08 1.01 15.63
N PHE A 115 24.27 2.07 15.60
CA PHE A 115 22.83 1.97 15.37
C PHE A 115 22.51 1.33 14.01
N ILE A 116 23.08 1.84 12.91
CA ILE A 116 22.86 1.35 11.55
C ILE A 116 23.28 -0.11 11.43
N VAL A 117 24.45 -0.49 11.97
CA VAL A 117 24.93 -1.87 11.92
C VAL A 117 23.97 -2.80 12.66
N ASN A 118 23.58 -2.45 13.89
CA ASN A 118 22.72 -3.30 14.70
C ASN A 118 21.34 -3.53 14.06
N VAL A 119 20.77 -2.46 13.49
CA VAL A 119 19.51 -2.51 12.76
C VAL A 119 19.62 -3.34 11.47
N SER A 120 20.69 -3.12 10.71
CA SER A 120 20.94 -3.83 9.46
C SER A 120 21.09 -5.35 9.65
N VAL A 121 21.47 -5.81 10.85
CA VAL A 121 21.52 -7.25 11.18
C VAL A 121 20.13 -7.89 11.09
N ALA A 122 19.08 -7.22 11.56
CA ALA A 122 17.71 -7.75 11.48
C ALA A 122 17.26 -7.89 10.02
N TYR A 123 17.52 -6.88 9.20
CA TYR A 123 17.25 -6.91 7.76
C TYR A 123 18.05 -8.01 7.04
N ALA A 124 19.35 -8.10 7.30
CA ALA A 124 20.21 -9.12 6.71
C ALA A 124 19.78 -10.55 7.10
N TYR A 125 19.29 -10.72 8.32
CA TYR A 125 18.75 -12.00 8.79
C TYR A 125 17.47 -12.38 8.03
N GLU A 126 16.52 -11.46 7.90
CA GLU A 126 15.28 -11.71 7.17
C GLU A 126 15.52 -11.99 5.67
N TRP A 127 16.45 -11.25 5.06
CA TRP A 127 16.92 -11.52 3.70
C TRP A 127 17.43 -12.95 3.59
N ARG A 128 18.34 -13.35 4.50
CA ARG A 128 18.95 -14.68 4.47
C ARG A 128 17.91 -15.80 4.67
N ARG A 129 16.84 -15.54 5.41
CA ARG A 129 15.74 -16.49 5.61
C ARG A 129 14.72 -16.52 4.48
N GLY A 130 14.90 -15.72 3.43
CA GLY A 130 13.97 -15.66 2.31
C GLY A 130 12.64 -14.99 2.67
N GLY A 131 12.60 -14.13 3.69
CA GLY A 131 11.38 -13.35 4.02
C GLY A 131 10.90 -12.46 2.87
N LEU A 132 11.78 -12.21 1.89
CA LEU A 132 11.55 -11.40 0.70
C LEU A 132 11.41 -12.23 -0.60
N SER A 133 11.22 -13.55 -0.53
CA SER A 133 10.98 -14.35 -1.73
C SER A 133 9.56 -14.09 -2.29
N TRP A 134 9.46 -13.79 -3.58
CA TRP A 134 8.18 -13.50 -4.25
C TRP A 134 7.67 -14.60 -5.17
N ASP A 135 8.50 -15.61 -5.40
CA ASP A 135 8.20 -16.79 -6.22
C ASP A 135 7.20 -17.76 -5.55
#